data_AF-A0A9J5YII8-F1
#
_entry.id   AF-A0A9J5YII8-F1
#
_cell.length_a   1.000
_cell.length_b   1.000
_cell.length_c   1.000
_cell.angle_alpha   90.00
_cell.angle_beta   90.00
_cell.angle_gamma   90.00
#
_symmetry.space_group_name_H-M   'P 1'
#
loop_
_entity.id
_entity.type
_entity.pdbx_description
1 polymer ?
#
loop_
_entity_poly.entity_id
_entity_poly.type
_entity_poly.pdbx_seq_one_letter_code
_entity_poly.pdbx_strand_id
1 'polypeptide(L)'
;MQPYYYSRPTPQDVLIEERDWNQTNTSYSGSEIYEWNLDGLIDRQLAILVHKILMYATICKNVKNTNRNICKMIIAGFSGQLRGWWDNYMNLEQKATLINTTSSSEGVDNLGMALVANRKNVVYTLVLTILEHFNSRFTNQYETIRTLLNGLRCRTLG
;
A
#
# COMPACT_ATOMS: atom_id res chain seq x y z
N MET A 1 55.01 -21.43 -5.04
CA MET A 1 53.95 -20.48 -4.68
C MET A 1 52.62 -21.17 -4.95
N GLN A 2 51.91 -21.60 -3.90
CA GLN A 2 50.63 -22.31 -4.03
C GLN A 2 49.48 -21.30 -4.12
N PRO A 3 48.53 -21.46 -5.05
CA PRO A 3 47.35 -20.62 -5.14
C PRO A 3 46.35 -21.00 -4.03
N TYR A 4 45.99 -20.04 -3.19
CA TYR A 4 44.96 -20.21 -2.17
C TYR A 4 43.57 -20.22 -2.83
N TYR A 5 43.12 -21.39 -3.28
CA TYR A 5 41.73 -21.59 -3.69
C TYR A 5 40.84 -21.72 -2.45
N TYR A 6 39.79 -20.91 -2.38
CA TYR A 6 38.75 -21.00 -1.37
C TYR A 6 37.94 -22.30 -1.55
N SER A 7 37.88 -23.15 -0.54
CA SER A 7 37.25 -24.49 -0.62
C SER A 7 35.71 -24.50 -0.64
N ARG A 8 35.06 -23.34 -0.70
CA ARG A 8 33.60 -23.24 -0.71
C ARG A 8 33.18 -22.37 -1.89
N PRO A 9 32.20 -22.77 -2.71
CA PRO A 9 31.53 -21.83 -3.59
C PRO A 9 31.06 -20.67 -2.71
N THR A 10 31.46 -19.44 -3.03
CA THR A 10 30.81 -18.27 -2.46
C THR A 10 29.32 -18.48 -2.65
N PRO A 11 28.47 -18.31 -1.61
CA PRO A 11 27.04 -18.28 -1.82
C PRO A 11 26.81 -17.36 -3.00
N GLN A 12 26.08 -17.85 -4.02
CA GLN A 12 25.71 -16.98 -5.13
C GLN A 12 25.02 -15.81 -4.45
N ASP A 13 25.65 -14.63 -4.51
CA ASP A 13 25.01 -13.40 -4.09
C ASP A 13 23.78 -13.37 -4.97
N VAL A 14 22.64 -13.79 -4.41
CA VAL A 14 21.36 -13.47 -4.98
C VAL A 14 21.43 -11.97 -4.86
N LEU A 15 21.79 -11.32 -5.97
CA LEU A 15 21.55 -9.93 -6.21
C LEU A 15 20.03 -9.80 -6.20
N ILE A 16 19.44 -9.94 -5.01
CA ILE A 16 18.26 -9.20 -4.65
C ILE A 16 18.79 -7.80 -4.80
N GLU A 17 18.65 -7.24 -6.00
CA GLU A 17 18.68 -5.81 -6.15
C GLU A 17 17.72 -5.35 -5.05
N GLU A 18 18.27 -4.80 -3.97
CA GLU A 18 17.49 -4.05 -3.01
C GLU A 18 16.89 -2.94 -3.86
N ARG A 19 15.72 -3.23 -4.45
CA ARG A 19 15.04 -2.29 -5.31
C ARG A 19 14.81 -1.11 -4.39
N ASP A 20 15.59 -0.06 -4.62
CA ASP A 20 15.61 1.17 -3.85
C ASP A 20 14.24 1.87 -4.00
N TRP A 21 13.20 1.29 -3.43
CA TRP A 21 11.85 1.82 -3.40
C TRP A 21 11.82 3.18 -2.68
N ASN A 22 12.85 3.46 -1.89
CA ASN A 22 13.07 4.74 -1.24
C ASN A 22 13.46 5.86 -2.22
N GLN A 23 13.84 5.55 -3.48
CA GLN A 23 14.45 6.54 -4.38
C GLN A 23 13.55 7.05 -5.52
N THR A 24 12.37 6.48 -5.79
CA THR A 24 11.63 6.88 -7.00
C THR A 24 10.95 8.25 -6.91
N ASN A 25 10.56 8.73 -5.72
CA ASN A 25 9.96 10.06 -5.54
C ASN A 25 10.55 10.74 -4.29
N THR A 26 11.68 11.42 -4.43
CA THR A 26 12.30 12.23 -3.36
C THR A 26 11.54 13.54 -3.08
N SER A 27 10.63 13.92 -3.97
CA SER A 27 9.71 15.05 -3.81
C SER A 27 8.38 14.75 -4.51
N TYR A 28 7.31 15.41 -4.09
CA TYR A 28 6.03 15.38 -4.80
C TYR A 28 5.63 16.78 -5.24
N SER A 29 4.99 16.85 -6.40
CA SER A 29 4.28 18.04 -6.89
C SER A 29 2.78 17.90 -6.66
N GLY A 30 2.11 19.00 -6.32
CA GLY A 30 0.66 19.02 -6.11
C GLY A 30 -0.17 19.02 -7.40
N SER A 31 0.48 19.11 -8.56
CA SER A 31 -0.17 19.17 -9.88
C SER A 31 -0.06 17.87 -10.69
N GLU A 32 0.85 16.97 -10.31
CA GLU A 32 1.16 15.74 -11.05
C GLU A 32 0.48 14.53 -10.42
N ILE A 33 0.22 13.50 -11.22
CA ILE A 33 -0.30 12.22 -10.75
C ILE A 33 0.87 11.25 -10.62
N TYR A 34 0.99 10.63 -9.43
CA TYR A 34 2.02 9.62 -9.15
C TYR A 34 1.40 8.22 -9.13
N GLU A 35 2.18 7.23 -9.56
CA GLU A 35 1.77 5.83 -9.53
C GLU A 35 1.87 5.24 -8.13
N TRP A 36 0.84 4.49 -7.73
CA TRP A 36 0.77 3.74 -6.49
C TRP A 36 0.53 2.27 -6.81
N ASN A 37 1.50 1.42 -6.49
CA ASN A 37 1.40 -0.03 -6.69
C ASN A 37 1.86 -0.79 -5.43
N LEU A 38 1.18 -1.90 -5.13
CA LEU A 38 1.51 -2.84 -4.05
C LEU A 38 2.18 -4.14 -4.56
N ASP A 39 2.38 -4.30 -5.87
CA ASP A 39 2.99 -5.52 -6.42
C ASP A 39 4.44 -5.67 -6.00
N GLY A 40 4.79 -6.88 -5.53
CA GLY A 40 6.15 -7.20 -5.07
C GLY A 40 6.50 -6.65 -3.70
N LEU A 41 5.54 -6.10 -2.95
CA LEU A 41 5.77 -5.57 -1.60
C LEU A 41 5.65 -6.64 -0.50
N ILE A 42 6.53 -6.56 0.50
CA ILE A 42 6.49 -7.32 1.77
C ILE A 42 5.73 -6.48 2.82
N ASP A 43 5.07 -7.10 3.80
CA ASP A 43 4.18 -6.51 4.82
C ASP A 43 4.57 -5.10 5.33
N ARG A 44 5.85 -4.86 5.62
CA ARG A 44 6.35 -3.57 6.16
C ARG A 44 6.24 -2.41 5.18
N GLN A 45 6.08 -2.70 3.89
CA GLN A 45 6.09 -1.70 2.82
C GLN A 45 4.68 -1.13 2.54
N LEU A 46 3.60 -1.75 3.03
CA LEU A 46 2.25 -1.18 2.98
C LEU A 46 2.19 0.17 3.73
N ALA A 47 2.75 0.21 4.94
CA ALA A 47 2.79 1.43 5.76
C ALA A 47 3.59 2.55 5.07
N ILE A 48 4.68 2.19 4.38
CA ILE A 48 5.50 3.14 3.61
C ILE A 48 4.71 3.72 2.44
N LEU A 49 3.99 2.89 1.66
CA LEU A 49 3.15 3.35 0.57
C LEU A 49 2.04 4.28 1.06
N VAL A 50 1.35 3.90 2.13
CA VAL A 50 0.30 4.72 2.73
C VAL A 50 0.85 6.06 3.24
N HIS A 51 2.01 6.05 3.89
CA HIS A 51 2.67 7.28 4.34
C HIS A 51 3.01 8.20 3.15
N LYS A 52 3.52 7.63 2.05
CA LYS A 52 3.81 8.36 0.81
C LYS A 52 2.54 8.99 0.19
N ILE A 53 1.41 8.27 0.16
CA ILE A 53 0.11 8.80 -0.29
C ILE A 53 -0.34 9.99 0.58
N LEU A 54 -0.17 9.90 1.90
CA LEU A 54 -0.50 10.99 2.83
C LEU A 54 0.40 12.22 2.66
N MET A 55 1.70 12.01 2.43
CA MET A 55 2.65 13.08 2.14
C MET A 55 2.26 13.80 0.84
N TYR A 56 1.99 13.06 -0.24
CA TYR A 56 1.47 13.61 -1.49
C TYR A 56 0.18 14.41 -1.29
N ALA A 57 -0.79 13.86 -0.56
CA ALA A 57 -2.05 14.53 -0.27
C ALA A 57 -1.87 15.86 0.48
N THR A 58 -0.91 15.93 1.38
CA THR A 58 -0.57 17.16 2.13
C THR A 58 -0.03 18.23 1.18
N ILE A 59 0.83 17.83 0.23
CA ILE A 59 1.39 18.74 -0.77
C ILE A 59 0.30 19.24 -1.72
N CYS A 60 -0.57 18.36 -2.24
CA CYS A 60 -1.70 18.79 -3.07
C CYS A 60 -2.63 19.77 -2.33
N LYS A 61 -2.81 19.57 -1.02
CA LYS A 61 -3.62 20.47 -0.19
C LYS A 61 -2.98 21.84 -0.02
N ASN A 62 -1.66 21.92 0.08
CA ASN A 62 -0.91 23.18 0.09
C ASN A 62 -1.07 23.96 -1.23
N VAL A 63 -1.25 23.25 -2.35
CA VAL A 63 -1.57 23.83 -3.67
C VAL A 63 -3.06 24.20 -3.81
N LYS A 64 -3.84 24.17 -2.71
CA LYS A 64 -5.28 24.48 -2.66
C LYS A 64 -6.17 23.51 -3.46
N ASN A 65 -5.73 22.28 -3.71
CA ASN A 65 -6.62 21.26 -4.26
C ASN A 65 -7.71 20.87 -3.24
N THR A 66 -8.93 20.65 -3.73
CA THR A 66 -10.02 20.12 -2.89
C THR A 66 -9.73 18.66 -2.53
N ASN A 67 -10.12 18.21 -1.33
CA ASN A 67 -9.92 16.81 -0.89
C ASN A 67 -10.47 15.80 -1.92
N ARG A 68 -11.58 16.16 -2.58
CA ARG A 68 -12.19 15.37 -3.65
C ARG A 68 -11.27 15.25 -4.87
N ASN A 69 -10.65 16.35 -5.30
CA ASN A 69 -9.70 16.33 -6.42
C ASN A 69 -8.47 15.50 -6.07
N ILE A 70 -7.91 15.69 -4.86
CA ILE A 70 -6.76 14.93 -4.36
C ILE A 70 -7.08 13.43 -4.37
N CYS A 71 -8.25 13.03 -3.88
CA CYS A 71 -8.70 11.64 -3.90
C CYS A 71 -8.77 11.09 -5.34
N LYS A 72 -9.36 11.84 -6.28
CA LYS A 72 -9.41 11.44 -7.69
C LYS A 72 -8.01 11.29 -8.29
N MET A 73 -7.07 12.18 -7.98
CA MET A 73 -5.69 12.09 -8.44
C MET A 73 -4.98 10.85 -7.87
N ILE A 74 -5.18 10.53 -6.60
CA ILE A 74 -4.64 9.31 -5.98
C ILE A 74 -5.19 8.06 -6.66
N ILE A 75 -6.51 8.00 -6.86
CA ILE A 75 -7.19 6.87 -7.53
C ILE A 75 -6.70 6.72 -8.97
N ALA A 76 -6.51 7.82 -9.70
CA ALA A 76 -5.99 7.80 -11.06
C ALA A 76 -4.56 7.21 -11.13
N GLY A 77 -3.78 7.37 -10.05
CA GLY A 77 -2.47 6.78 -9.90
C GLY A 77 -2.45 5.30 -9.50
N PHE A 78 -3.59 4.68 -9.19
CA PHE A 78 -3.61 3.26 -8.81
C PHE A 78 -3.21 2.35 -9.96
N SER A 79 -2.30 1.43 -9.66
CA SER A 79 -1.77 0.42 -10.58
C SER A 79 -1.71 -0.95 -9.87
N GLY A 80 -1.49 -2.01 -10.65
CA GLY A 80 -1.31 -3.38 -10.14
C GLY A 80 -2.43 -3.85 -9.20
N GLN A 81 -2.06 -4.45 -8.07
CA GLN A 81 -3.01 -4.91 -7.05
C GLN A 81 -3.94 -3.83 -6.50
N LEU A 82 -3.48 -2.58 -6.36
CA LEU A 82 -4.34 -1.48 -5.91
C LEU A 82 -5.43 -1.19 -6.94
N ARG A 83 -5.07 -1.20 -8.22
CA ARG A 83 -6.04 -1.00 -9.30
C ARG A 83 -7.03 -2.15 -9.38
N GLY A 84 -6.55 -3.39 -9.29
CA GLY A 84 -7.40 -4.58 -9.27
C GLY A 84 -8.37 -4.60 -8.08
N TRP A 85 -7.92 -4.19 -6.90
CA TRP A 85 -8.77 -4.00 -5.73
C TRP A 85 -9.84 -2.94 -5.97
N TRP A 86 -9.42 -1.75 -6.41
CA TRP A 86 -10.34 -0.65 -6.67
C TRP A 86 -11.41 -1.06 -7.68
N ASP A 87 -11.03 -1.61 -8.83
CA ASP A 87 -11.99 -1.92 -9.90
C ASP A 87 -12.90 -3.10 -9.57
N ASN A 88 -12.38 -4.19 -8.99
CA ASN A 88 -13.11 -5.45 -8.88
C ASN A 88 -13.75 -5.73 -7.51
N TYR A 89 -13.20 -5.17 -6.42
CA TYR A 89 -13.64 -5.52 -5.07
C TYR A 89 -14.46 -4.42 -4.39
N MET A 90 -14.36 -3.16 -4.84
CA MET A 90 -15.10 -2.06 -4.25
C MET A 90 -16.40 -1.80 -5.02
N ASN A 91 -17.53 -1.83 -4.32
CA ASN A 91 -18.85 -1.61 -4.93
C ASN A 91 -18.98 -0.17 -5.43
N LEU A 92 -19.78 0.03 -6.49
CA LEU A 92 -20.01 1.35 -7.07
C LEU A 92 -20.55 2.36 -6.04
N GLU A 93 -21.44 1.90 -5.16
CA GLU A 93 -22.01 2.70 -4.07
C GLU A 93 -20.95 3.08 -3.02
N GLN A 94 -20.04 2.16 -2.67
CA GLN A 94 -18.93 2.43 -1.76
C GLN A 94 -17.95 3.44 -2.37
N LYS A 95 -17.61 3.29 -3.66
CA LYS A 95 -16.78 4.26 -4.40
C LYS A 95 -17.43 5.64 -4.43
N ALA A 96 -18.73 5.71 -4.72
CA ALA A 96 -19.48 6.96 -4.77
C ALA A 96 -19.55 7.62 -3.40
N THR A 97 -19.82 6.84 -2.35
CA THR A 97 -19.86 7.31 -0.96
C THR A 97 -18.49 7.83 -0.53
N LEU A 98 -17.41 7.12 -0.87
CA LEU A 98 -16.05 7.58 -0.58
C LEU A 98 -15.75 8.91 -1.25
N ILE A 99 -16.04 9.06 -2.54
CA ILE A 99 -15.73 10.27 -3.31
C ILE A 99 -16.64 11.46 -2.93
N ASN A 100 -17.88 11.18 -2.51
CA ASN A 100 -18.91 12.19 -2.24
C ASN A 100 -19.13 12.49 -0.74
N THR A 101 -18.50 11.78 0.20
CA THR A 101 -18.54 12.13 1.64
C THR A 101 -17.72 13.38 1.93
N THR A 102 -18.20 14.52 1.43
CA THR A 102 -17.75 15.84 1.88
C THR A 102 -18.32 16.09 3.27
N SER A 103 -17.42 16.40 4.21
CA SER A 103 -17.70 16.80 5.58
C SER A 103 -18.81 17.86 5.64
N SER A 104 -20.01 17.45 6.07
CA SER A 104 -21.09 18.36 6.47
C SER A 104 -21.79 17.92 7.78
N SER A 105 -21.15 17.09 8.61
CA SER A 105 -21.60 16.90 9.98
C SER A 105 -20.48 16.50 10.92
N GLU A 106 -20.50 17.09 12.10
CA GLU A 106 -19.83 16.58 13.29
C GLU A 106 -20.39 15.19 13.59
N GLY A 107 -19.52 14.20 13.74
CA GLY A 107 -19.91 12.83 14.01
C GLY A 107 -18.75 12.06 14.62
N VAL A 108 -19.08 11.03 15.38
CA VAL A 108 -18.15 10.09 16.00
C VAL A 108 -17.83 8.99 14.97
N ASP A 109 -16.60 8.45 14.97
CA ASP A 109 -16.27 7.32 14.13
C ASP A 109 -16.94 6.01 14.62
N ASN A 110 -16.82 4.94 13.83
CA ASN A 110 -17.39 3.63 14.14
C ASN A 110 -16.78 2.97 15.40
N LEU A 111 -15.77 3.60 16.00
CA LEU A 111 -15.04 3.13 17.16
C LEU A 111 -15.32 3.96 18.42
N GLY A 112 -16.29 4.89 18.37
CA GLY A 112 -16.68 5.71 19.51
C GLY A 112 -15.67 6.81 19.85
N MET A 113 -14.68 7.06 19.00
CA MET A 113 -13.67 8.10 19.21
C MET A 113 -14.15 9.41 18.60
N ALA A 114 -14.03 10.49 19.38
CA ALA A 114 -14.36 11.83 18.92
C ALA A 114 -13.46 12.17 17.71
N LEU A 115 -14.05 12.18 16.51
CA LEU A 115 -13.39 12.76 15.34
C LEU A 115 -13.11 14.23 15.70
N VAL A 116 -11.84 14.59 15.85
CA VAL A 116 -11.41 15.99 15.99
C VAL A 116 -12.17 16.78 14.92
N ALA A 117 -13.02 17.69 15.41
CA ALA A 117 -14.09 18.30 14.64
C ALA A 117 -13.63 18.67 13.22
N ASN A 118 -14.48 18.37 12.23
CA ASN A 118 -14.39 18.91 10.88
C ASN A 118 -13.40 18.26 9.87
N ARG A 119 -12.97 17.01 10.06
CA ARG A 119 -12.13 16.29 9.07
C ARG A 119 -12.63 14.89 8.70
N LYS A 120 -13.81 14.76 8.10
CA LYS A 120 -14.02 13.66 7.12
C LYS A 120 -13.19 14.00 5.88
N ASN A 121 -11.89 13.75 5.94
CA ASN A 121 -11.00 13.85 4.80
C ASN A 121 -11.17 12.58 3.98
N VAL A 122 -11.84 12.69 2.84
CA VAL A 122 -12.03 11.61 1.85
C VAL A 122 -10.72 10.84 1.60
N VAL A 123 -9.59 11.53 1.57
CA VAL A 123 -8.27 10.90 1.38
C VAL A 123 -7.87 10.01 2.58
N TYR A 124 -8.16 10.45 3.80
CA TYR A 124 -7.88 9.66 5.00
C TYR A 124 -8.77 8.41 5.06
N THR A 125 -10.06 8.55 4.72
CA THR A 125 -10.96 7.39 4.61
C THR A 125 -10.47 6.41 3.55
N LEU A 126 -10.04 6.90 2.37
CA LEU A 126 -9.45 6.05 1.33
C LEU A 126 -8.21 5.30 1.85
N VAL A 127 -7.30 6.00 2.52
CA VAL A 127 -6.10 5.40 3.10
C VAL A 127 -6.42 4.33 4.15
N LEU A 128 -7.40 4.57 5.04
CA LEU A 128 -7.83 3.58 6.01
C LEU A 128 -8.43 2.34 5.34
N THR A 129 -9.27 2.51 4.32
CA THR A 129 -9.83 1.37 3.59
C THR A 129 -8.76 0.51 2.90
N ILE A 130 -7.70 1.15 2.39
CA ILE A 130 -6.54 0.42 1.85
C ILE A 130 -5.83 -0.34 2.97
N LEU A 131 -5.54 0.30 4.11
CA LEU A 131 -4.90 -0.36 5.24
C LEU A 131 -5.70 -1.56 5.74
N GLU A 132 -7.01 -1.41 5.93
CA GLU A 132 -7.89 -2.48 6.40
C GLU A 132 -7.93 -3.66 5.42
N HIS A 133 -8.11 -3.40 4.13
CA HIS A 133 -8.21 -4.47 3.13
C HIS A 133 -6.91 -5.27 3.00
N PHE A 134 -5.77 -4.57 2.96
CA PHE A 134 -4.49 -5.22 2.69
C PHE A 134 -3.80 -5.76 3.94
N ASN A 135 -4.02 -5.19 5.14
CA ASN A 135 -3.45 -5.75 6.39
C ASN A 135 -3.88 -7.19 6.64
N SER A 136 -5.17 -7.51 6.42
CA SER A 136 -5.68 -8.88 6.61
C SER A 136 -5.12 -9.88 5.59
N ARG A 137 -4.64 -9.42 4.43
CA ARG A 137 -4.08 -10.28 3.39
C ARG A 137 -2.65 -10.71 3.72
N PHE A 138 -1.85 -9.81 4.29
CA PHE A 138 -0.48 -10.09 4.71
C PHE A 138 -0.43 -11.12 5.86
N THR A 139 -1.38 -11.07 6.80
CA THR A 139 -1.48 -12.09 7.86
C THR A 139 -1.85 -13.48 7.34
N ASN A 140 -2.68 -13.56 6.30
CA ASN A 140 -3.12 -14.83 5.72
C ASN A 140 -2.09 -15.48 4.78
N GLN A 141 -1.18 -14.70 4.19
CA GLN A 141 -0.11 -15.23 3.34
C GLN A 141 0.85 -16.13 4.10
N TYR A 142 1.16 -15.83 5.37
CA TYR A 142 1.98 -16.72 6.21
C TYR A 142 1.32 -18.09 6.40
N GLU A 143 0.02 -18.13 6.72
CA GLU A 143 -0.71 -19.38 6.88
C GLU A 143 -0.84 -20.13 5.55
N THR A 144 -1.03 -19.42 4.44
CA THR A 144 -1.10 -20.01 3.10
C THR A 144 0.24 -20.62 2.68
N ILE A 145 1.34 -19.89 2.89
CA ILE A 145 2.71 -20.37 2.63
C ILE A 145 3.05 -21.54 3.55
N ARG A 146 2.71 -21.48 4.84
CA ARG A 146 2.88 -22.59 5.79
C ARG A 146 2.12 -23.83 5.35
N THR A 147 0.87 -23.67 4.91
CA THR A 147 0.03 -24.78 4.44
C THR A 147 0.60 -25.41 3.16
N LEU A 148 1.04 -24.58 2.21
CA LEU A 148 1.75 -25.03 0.99
C LEU A 148 3.06 -25.76 1.32
N LEU A 149 3.89 -25.20 2.19
CA LEU A 149 5.15 -25.80 2.62
C LEU A 149 4.93 -27.11 3.39
N ASN A 150 3.89 -27.19 4.24
CA ASN A 150 3.51 -28.42 4.93
C ASN A 150 3.02 -29.51 3.95
N GLY A 151 2.39 -29.11 2.83
CA GLY A 151 1.99 -29.98 1.74
C GLY A 151 3.14 -30.48 0.86
N LEU A 152 4.30 -29.81 0.88
CA LEU A 152 5.49 -30.15 0.09
C LEU A 152 6.38 -31.22 0.74
N ARG A 153 5.90 -31.93 1.77
CA ARG A 153 6.65 -33.04 2.39
C ARG A 153 7.01 -34.08 1.33
N CYS A 154 8.32 -34.19 1.08
CA CYS A 154 8.91 -35.08 0.10
C CYS A 154 8.58 -36.54 0.42
N ARG A 155 8.02 -37.28 -0.54
CA ARG A 155 7.59 -38.68 -0.36
C ARG A 155 8.75 -39.67 -0.26
N THR A 156 10.01 -39.20 -0.40
CA THR A 156 11.22 -40.03 -0.51
C THR A 156 12.14 -40.01 0.71
N LEU A 157 11.68 -39.51 1.86
CA LEU A 157 12.33 -39.76 3.15
C LEU A 157 11.46 -40.69 3.98
N GLY A 158 11.40 -41.95 3.53
CA GLY A 158 10.91 -43.11 4.26
C GLY A 158 11.97 -44.20 4.20
#